data_AF-A0A2A3FW57-F1
#
_entry.id   AF-A0A2A3FW57-F1
#
_cell.length_a   1.000
_cell.length_b   1.000
_cell.length_c   1.000
_cell.angle_alpha   90.00
_cell.angle_beta   90.00
_cell.angle_gamma   90.00
#
_symmetry.space_group_name_H-M   'P 1'
#
loop_
_entity.id
_entity.type
_entity.pdbx_description
1 polymer ?
#
loop_
_entity_poly.entity_id
_entity_poly.type
_entity_poly.pdbx_seq_one_letter_code
_entity_poly.pdbx_strand_id
1 'polypeptide(L)' 'MPKYTVTFRNGISSDRTFDSDFQAINETHRPTAPQTGIVQIHRYADGGGTTDVWSASPTGRADRPDA' A
#
# COMPACT_ATOMS: atom_id res chain seq x y z
N MET A 1 -1.84 15.83 -10.09
CA MET A 1 -1.44 14.43 -9.86
C MET A 1 -1.88 14.06 -8.45
N PRO A 2 -2.63 12.96 -8.27
CA PRO A 2 -3.08 12.53 -6.95
C PRO A 2 -1.89 12.23 -6.03
N LYS A 3 -2.05 12.61 -4.76
CA LYS A 3 -1.08 12.33 -3.70
C LYS A 3 -1.51 11.07 -2.96
N TYR A 4 -0.54 10.29 -2.52
CA TYR A 4 -0.72 9.04 -1.83
C TYR A 4 0.23 8.99 -0.66
N THR A 5 -0.17 8.31 0.41
CA THR A 5 0.73 7.91 1.48
C THR A 5 0.94 6.41 1.41
N VAL A 6 2.20 6.01 1.36
CA VAL A 6 2.63 4.63 1.16
C VAL A 6 3.29 4.18 2.45
N THR A 7 2.67 3.21 3.11
CA THR A 7 3.25 2.58 4.31
C THR A 7 4.02 1.35 3.89
N PHE A 8 5.25 1.29 4.34
CA PHE A 8 6.12 0.17 4.09
C PHE A 8 6.16 -0.81 5.25
N ARG A 9 6.66 -2.02 5.01
CA ARG A 9 6.75 -3.11 5.98
C ARG A 9 7.54 -2.78 7.26
N ASN A 10 8.41 -1.77 7.23
CA ASN A 10 9.12 -1.27 8.42
C ASN A 10 8.27 -0.30 9.27
N GLY A 11 7.01 -0.04 8.89
CA GLY A 11 6.11 0.89 9.56
C GLY A 11 6.29 2.35 9.15
N ILE A 12 7.30 2.68 8.33
CA ILE A 12 7.51 4.03 7.83
C ILE A 12 6.48 4.30 6.74
N SER A 13 5.83 5.47 6.82
CA SER A 13 4.96 5.97 5.76
C SER A 13 5.66 7.10 5.01
N SER A 14 5.46 7.16 3.69
CA SER A 14 6.07 8.17 2.83
C SER A 14 5.06 8.65 1.79
N ASP A 15 5.05 9.97 1.58
CA ASP A 15 4.15 10.57 0.60
C ASP A 15 4.73 10.44 -0.80
N ARG A 16 3.92 9.92 -1.71
CA ARG A 16 4.25 9.75 -3.12
C ARG A 16 3.15 10.29 -4.01
N THR A 17 3.53 10.73 -5.19
CA THR A 17 2.59 11.09 -6.26
C THR A 17 2.60 10.01 -7.32
N PHE A 18 1.42 9.54 -7.69
CA PHE A 18 1.25 8.60 -8.80
C PHE A 18 0.28 9.20 -9.82
N ASP A 19 0.39 8.78 -11.07
CA ASP A 19 -0.52 9.14 -12.15
C ASP A 19 -1.91 8.50 -11.94
N SER A 20 -1.98 7.32 -11.30
CA SER A 20 -3.22 6.59 -11.03
C SER A 20 -3.07 5.56 -9.91
N ASP A 21 -4.19 5.10 -9.36
CA ASP A 21 -4.26 4.02 -8.38
C ASP A 21 -3.60 2.74 -8.93
N PHE A 22 -3.77 2.44 -10.23
CA PHE A 22 -3.12 1.30 -10.90
C PHE A 22 -1.59 1.40 -10.90
N GLN A 23 -1.04 2.59 -11.16
CA GLN A 23 0.41 2.80 -11.10
C GLN A 23 0.93 2.62 -9.67
N ALA A 24 0.20 3.13 -8.68
CA ALA A 24 0.53 3.00 -7.27
C ALA A 24 0.56 1.53 -6.82
N ILE A 25 -0.43 0.73 -7.23
CA ILE A 25 -0.49 -0.72 -6.95
C ILE A 25 0.63 -1.46 -7.66
N ASN A 26 0.97 -1.12 -8.90
CA ASN A 26 2.07 -1.77 -9.60
C ASN A 26 3.42 -1.54 -8.90
N GLU A 27 3.61 -0.40 -8.23
CA GLU A 27 4.81 -0.11 -7.46
C GLU A 27 5.00 -1.08 -6.28
N THR A 28 3.91 -1.63 -5.70
CA THR A 28 4.01 -2.62 -4.61
C THR A 28 4.60 -3.96 -5.05
N HIS A 29 4.51 -4.26 -6.34
CA HIS A 29 4.99 -5.49 -6.95
C HIS A 29 6.38 -5.34 -7.57
N ARG A 30 6.92 -4.11 -7.65
CA ARG A 30 8.26 -3.89 -8.20
C ARG A 30 9.31 -4.35 -7.17
N PRO A 31 10.27 -5.19 -7.56
CA PRO A 31 11.39 -5.54 -6.71
C PRO A 31 12.37 -4.37 -6.63
N THR A 32 12.08 -3.37 -5.82
CA THR A 32 13.04 -2.34 -5.41
C THR A 32 13.88 -2.89 -4.26
N ALA A 33 15.16 -3.17 -4.54
CA ALA A 33 16.13 -3.60 -3.54
C ALA A 33 16.50 -2.46 -2.56
N PRO A 34 17.06 -2.77 -1.36
CA PRO A 34 16.64 -3.78 -0.42
C PRO A 34 15.69 -3.16 0.61
N GLN A 35 14.59 -3.86 0.91
CA GLN A 35 13.81 -3.68 2.13
C GLN A 35 13.16 -2.30 2.32
N THR A 36 12.09 -2.04 1.58
CA THR A 36 10.81 -2.04 2.29
C THR A 36 9.65 -2.32 1.33
N GLY A 37 9.11 -3.55 1.35
CA GLY A 37 7.89 -3.85 0.60
C GLY A 37 6.75 -2.95 1.08
N ILE A 38 5.96 -2.45 0.15
CA ILE A 38 4.77 -1.65 0.48
C ILE A 38 3.73 -2.59 1.09
N VAL A 39 3.15 -2.21 2.22
CA VAL A 39 2.08 -2.96 2.89
C VAL A 39 0.74 -2.22 2.89
N GLN A 40 0.76 -0.91 2.64
CA GLN A 40 -0.46 -0.12 2.55
C GLN A 40 -0.26 1.10 1.66
N ILE A 41 -1.30 1.48 0.93
CA ILE A 41 -1.37 2.68 0.12
C ILE A 41 -2.72 3.33 0.41
N HIS A 42 -2.68 4.58 0.86
CA HIS A 42 -3.86 5.44 0.83
C HIS A 42 -3.68 6.57 -0.17
N ARG A 43 -4.78 7.01 -0.78
CA ARG A 43 -4.84 8.21 -1.59
C ARG A 43 -5.42 9.36 -0.79
N TYR A 44 -4.83 10.54 -0.89
CA TYR A 44 -5.41 11.77 -0.35
C TYR A 44 -6.61 12.19 -1.21
N ALA A 45 -7.74 12.39 -0.55
CA ALA A 45 -8.91 13.01 -1.13
C ALA A 45 -8.77 14.55 -1.08
N ASP A 46 -9.37 15.23 -2.05
CA ASP A 46 -9.34 16.70 -2.13
C ASP A 46 -9.97 17.39 -0.90
N GLY A 47 -10.77 16.66 -0.11
CA GLY A 47 -11.37 17.11 1.15
C GLY A 47 -10.53 16.88 2.42
N GLY A 48 -9.25 16.48 2.29
CA GLY A 48 -8.36 16.26 3.43
C GLY A 48 -8.48 14.88 4.10
N GLY A 49 -9.32 13.99 3.57
CA GLY A 49 -9.39 12.58 3.99
C GLY A 49 -8.40 11.69 3.24
N THR A 50 -8.26 10.44 3.67
CA THR A 50 -7.53 9.40 2.95
C THR A 50 -8.43 8.22 2.63
N THR A 51 -8.29 7.67 1.43
CA THR A 51 -9.02 6.48 0.96
C THR A 51 -8.04 5.32 0.82
N ASP A 52 -8.42 4.13 1.30
CA ASP A 52 -7.63 2.90 1.09
C ASP A 52 -7.63 2.54 -0.40
N VAL A 53 -6.43 2.47 -0.98
CA VAL A 53 -6.22 2.09 -2.38
C VAL A 53 -5.83 0.62 -2.43
N TRP A 54 -4.94 0.22 -1.52
CA TRP A 54 -4.43 -1.14 -1.45
C TRP A 54 -3.81 -1.40 -0.08
N SER A 55 -4.03 -2.60 0.44
CA SER A 55 -3.36 -3.11 1.62
C SER A 55 -2.93 -4.55 1.38
N ALA A 56 -1.73 -4.89 1.86
CA ALA A 56 -1.30 -6.28 1.89
C ALA A 56 -2.25 -7.03 2.84
N SER A 57 -2.78 -8.16 2.39
CA SER A 57 -3.53 -9.03 3.29
C SER A 57 -2.67 -9.31 4.52
N PRO A 58 -3.19 -9.14 5.75
CA PRO A 58 -2.48 -9.63 6.91
C PRO A 58 -2.27 -11.11 6.63
N THR A 59 -1.02 -11.58 6.60
CA THR A 59 -0.72 -13.01 6.56
C THR A 59 -1.09 -13.62 7.91
N GLY A 60 -2.35 -13.50 8.29
CA GLY A 60 -3.01 -14.45 9.16
C GLY A 60 -3.18 -15.69 8.31
N ARG A 61 -2.37 -16.70 8.60
CA ARG A 61 -2.78 -18.09 8.45
C ARG A 61 -4.19 -18.17 9.06
N ALA A 62 -5.22 -18.07 8.21
CA ALA A 62 -6.53 -18.58 8.58
C ALA A 62 -6.28 -20.06 8.79
N ASP A 63 -6.24 -20.43 10.06
CA ASP A 63 -6.34 -21.79 10.53
C ASP A 63 -7.42 -22.46 9.69
N ARG A 64 -6.99 -23.36 8.81
CA ARG A 64 -7.90 -24.21 8.06
C ARG A 64 -8.57 -25.05 9.13
N PRO A 65 -9.89 -24.93 9.40
CA PRO A 65 -10.53 -25.97 10.18
C PRO A 65 -10.46 -27.22 9.30
N ASP A 66 -9.58 -28.13 9.68
CA ASP A 66 -9.55 -29.49 9.15
C ASP A 66 -10.94 -30.07 9.42
N ALA A 67 -11.68 -30.33 8.36
CA ALA A 67 -13.03 -30.87 8.37
C ALA A 67 -12.99 -32.36 8.04
#